data_AF-A0A851LUZ9-F1
#
_entry.id   AF-A0A851LUZ9-F1
#
_cell.length_a   1.000
_cell.length_b   1.000
_cell.length_c   1.000
_cell.angle_alpha   90.00
_cell.angle_beta   90.00
_cell.angle_gamma   90.00
#
_symmetry.space_group_name_H-M   'P 1'
#
loop_
_entity.id
_entity.type
_entity.pdbx_description
1 polymer ?
#
loop_
_entity_poly.entity_id
_entity_poly.type
_entity_poly.pdbx_seq_one_letter_code
_entity_poly.pdbx_strand_id
1 'polypeptide(L)'
;RYISMFRPSVKCEAQKNKAQWKTMGPAKVAVPSPKSFLQKHSKEPKLPPRKKEQDSKKLPALSVPQRTDHPVMGIQSKKNFINTNAVAAITGLPKKPQPIYVDRRQGDKHVLETSGLVPKYIKKKDYGVTPKYITRRSEETKRAQKEYEAGILEHLKKRAMKRLSDEERSSLLQ
;
A
#
# COMPACT_ATOMS: atom_id res chain seq x y z
N ARG A 1 -1.11 7.28 -39.38
CA ARG A 1 -1.62 6.55 -38.19
C ARG A 1 -0.49 6.40 -37.19
N TYR A 2 -0.69 6.80 -35.93
CA TYR A 2 0.33 6.70 -34.87
C TYR A 2 0.53 5.25 -34.41
N ILE A 3 1.78 4.86 -34.15
CA ILE A 3 2.15 3.54 -33.61
C ILE A 3 2.94 3.76 -32.32
N SER A 4 2.44 3.22 -31.21
CA SER A 4 3.07 3.33 -29.89
C SER A 4 4.47 2.73 -29.87
N MET A 5 5.41 3.42 -29.22
CA MET A 5 6.79 2.94 -29.00
C MET A 5 6.84 1.66 -28.15
N PHE A 6 5.78 1.39 -27.37
CA PHE A 6 5.67 0.21 -26.52
C PHE A 6 5.03 -0.99 -27.24
N ARG A 7 4.58 -0.82 -28.49
CA ARG A 7 3.99 -1.91 -29.27
C ARG A 7 4.87 -3.18 -29.35
N PRO A 8 6.21 -3.12 -29.53
CA PRO A 8 7.05 -4.32 -29.50
C PRO A 8 7.16 -4.95 -28.11
N SER A 9 7.26 -4.17 -27.02
CA SER A 9 7.36 -4.74 -25.66
C SER A 9 6.08 -5.48 -25.28
N VAL A 10 4.92 -4.89 -25.59
CA VAL A 10 3.60 -5.50 -25.34
C VAL A 10 3.43 -6.81 -26.11
N LYS A 11 3.92 -6.88 -27.36
CA LYS A 11 3.90 -8.14 -28.13
C LYS A 11 4.76 -9.23 -27.49
N CYS A 12 5.97 -8.88 -27.04
CA CYS A 12 6.86 -9.82 -26.36
C CYS A 12 6.26 -10.30 -25.03
N GLU A 13 5.70 -9.41 -24.21
CA GLU A 13 5.05 -9.77 -22.94
C GLU A 13 3.84 -10.68 -23.14
N ALA A 14 3.01 -10.40 -24.14
CA ALA A 14 1.85 -11.23 -24.47
C ALA A 14 2.25 -12.64 -24.96
N GLN A 15 3.43 -12.81 -25.55
CA GLN A 15 3.93 -14.12 -26.02
C GLN A 15 4.69 -14.88 -24.93
N LYS A 16 5.44 -14.20 -24.05
CA LYS A 16 6.23 -14.84 -22.97
C LYS A 16 5.43 -15.77 -22.07
N ASN A 17 4.15 -15.46 -21.85
CA ASN A 17 3.28 -16.25 -20.96
C ASN A 17 2.53 -17.39 -21.66
N LYS A 18 2.68 -17.53 -22.99
CA LYS A 18 2.02 -18.57 -23.78
C LYS A 18 2.90 -19.82 -23.83
N ALA A 19 2.37 -20.94 -23.38
CA ALA A 19 2.93 -22.27 -23.61
C ALA A 19 1.92 -23.10 -24.41
N GLN A 20 2.42 -24.00 -25.28
CA GLN A 20 1.64 -24.68 -26.32
C GLN A 20 0.42 -25.48 -25.79
N TRP A 21 0.44 -25.90 -24.53
CA TRP A 21 -0.60 -26.74 -23.90
C TRP A 21 -0.71 -26.50 -22.39
N LYS A 22 -0.73 -25.23 -21.96
CA LYS A 22 -0.76 -24.86 -20.52
C LYS A 22 -2.06 -25.20 -19.79
N THR A 23 -3.20 -25.18 -20.49
CA THR A 23 -4.53 -25.29 -19.87
C THR A 23 -5.04 -26.74 -19.78
N MET A 24 -4.98 -27.50 -20.88
CA MET A 24 -5.58 -28.85 -20.97
C MET A 24 -4.57 -29.96 -21.29
N GLY A 25 -3.28 -29.66 -21.39
CA GLY A 25 -2.25 -30.64 -21.77
C GLY A 25 -2.37 -31.12 -23.23
N PRO A 26 -1.53 -32.09 -23.65
CA PRO A 26 -1.63 -32.72 -24.97
C PRO A 26 -2.89 -33.57 -25.11
N ALA A 27 -3.52 -33.54 -26.31
CA ALA A 27 -4.70 -34.36 -26.62
C ALA A 27 -4.43 -35.88 -26.54
N LYS A 28 -3.21 -36.31 -26.85
CA LYS A 28 -2.73 -37.69 -26.67
C LYS A 28 -1.29 -37.63 -26.14
N VAL A 29 -1.07 -38.16 -24.93
CA VAL A 29 0.26 -38.24 -24.32
C VAL A 29 1.09 -39.27 -25.08
N ALA A 30 2.24 -38.86 -25.61
CA ALA A 30 3.17 -39.77 -26.27
C ALA A 30 3.83 -40.69 -25.23
N VAL A 31 3.79 -42.00 -25.47
CA VAL A 31 4.46 -42.99 -24.62
C VAL A 31 5.95 -42.95 -24.92
N PRO A 32 6.83 -42.74 -23.92
CA PRO A 32 8.26 -42.68 -24.13
C PRO A 32 8.79 -44.05 -24.59
N SER A 33 9.76 -44.05 -25.51
CA SER A 33 10.44 -45.26 -25.95
C SER A 33 11.29 -45.84 -24.81
N PRO A 34 11.37 -47.17 -24.65
CA PRO A 34 12.22 -47.79 -23.61
C PRO A 34 13.71 -47.46 -23.77
N LYS A 35 14.14 -46.99 -24.96
CA LYS A 35 15.52 -46.53 -25.22
C LYS A 35 15.78 -45.11 -24.68
N SER A 36 14.74 -44.30 -24.47
CA SER A 36 14.84 -42.94 -23.90
C SER A 36 14.60 -42.95 -22.39
N PHE A 37 15.42 -43.70 -21.65
CA PHE A 37 15.39 -43.72 -20.19
C PHE A 37 16.20 -42.53 -19.61
N LEU A 38 15.90 -42.14 -18.38
CA LEU A 38 16.58 -41.04 -17.70
C LEU A 38 18.03 -41.42 -17.38
N GLN A 39 18.99 -40.74 -18.00
CA GLN A 39 20.42 -40.93 -17.72
C GLN A 39 20.90 -40.02 -16.57
N LYS A 40 21.98 -40.43 -15.89
CA LYS A 40 22.61 -39.65 -14.81
C LYS A 40 22.99 -38.25 -15.32
N HIS A 41 22.73 -37.22 -14.51
CA HIS A 41 23.05 -35.81 -14.82
C HIS A 41 22.35 -35.21 -16.06
N SER A 42 21.37 -35.90 -16.68
CA SER A 42 20.70 -35.43 -17.91
C SER A 42 19.85 -34.16 -17.74
N LYS A 43 19.33 -33.93 -16.53
CA LYS A 43 18.50 -32.76 -16.19
C LYS A 43 19.28 -31.64 -15.51
N GLU A 44 20.57 -31.82 -15.30
CA GLU A 44 21.37 -30.82 -14.61
C GLU A 44 21.65 -29.63 -15.54
N PRO A 45 21.38 -28.39 -15.09
CA PRO A 45 21.66 -27.21 -15.88
C PRO A 45 23.18 -27.06 -16.05
N LYS A 46 23.66 -27.03 -17.29
CA LYS A 46 25.08 -26.75 -17.59
C LYS A 46 25.32 -25.26 -17.44
N LEU A 47 26.03 -24.88 -16.37
CA LEU A 47 26.42 -23.50 -16.16
C LEU A 47 27.51 -23.11 -17.17
N PRO A 48 27.42 -21.93 -17.81
CA PRO A 48 28.49 -21.43 -18.66
C PRO A 48 29.76 -21.16 -17.84
N PRO A 49 30.95 -21.21 -18.46
CA PRO A 49 32.20 -20.88 -17.78
C PRO A 49 32.18 -19.43 -17.29
N ARG A 50 32.77 -19.19 -16.11
CA ARG A 50 32.81 -17.87 -15.45
C ARG A 50 33.54 -16.86 -16.34
N LYS A 51 32.80 -15.91 -16.93
CA LYS A 51 33.36 -14.75 -17.62
C LYS A 51 33.52 -13.60 -16.64
N LYS A 52 34.53 -12.74 -16.85
CA LYS A 52 34.63 -11.47 -16.13
C LYS A 52 33.40 -10.62 -16.51
N GLU A 53 32.67 -10.14 -15.52
CA GLU A 53 31.50 -9.28 -15.72
C GLU A 53 31.96 -8.00 -16.45
N GLN A 54 31.40 -7.73 -17.63
CA GLN A 54 31.73 -6.51 -18.39
C GLN A 54 31.20 -5.25 -17.70
N ASP A 55 30.09 -5.39 -16.96
CA ASP A 55 29.44 -4.30 -16.22
C ASP A 55 29.62 -4.51 -14.71
N SER A 56 30.87 -4.46 -14.24
CA SER A 56 31.09 -4.29 -12.80
C SER A 56 30.53 -2.92 -12.40
N LYS A 57 29.42 -2.93 -11.63
CA LYS A 57 28.89 -1.71 -11.03
C LYS A 57 30.02 -1.09 -10.22
N LYS A 58 30.57 0.04 -10.69
CA LYS A 58 31.55 0.80 -9.90
C LYS A 58 30.86 1.19 -8.60
N LEU A 59 31.28 0.58 -7.50
CA LEU A 59 30.83 0.99 -6.19
C LEU A 59 31.24 2.46 -6.02
N PRO A 60 30.36 3.35 -5.52
CA PRO A 60 30.78 4.68 -5.11
C PRO A 60 31.95 4.52 -4.15
N ALA A 61 33.05 5.23 -4.40
CA ALA A 61 34.17 5.20 -3.49
C ALA A 61 33.70 5.79 -2.16
N LEU A 62 33.39 4.94 -1.18
CA LEU A 62 33.31 5.32 0.22
C LEU A 62 34.75 5.58 0.65
N SER A 63 35.28 6.74 0.25
CA SER A 63 36.61 7.18 0.63
C SER A 63 36.58 7.49 2.12
N VAL A 64 36.99 6.52 2.92
CA VAL A 64 37.35 6.75 4.31
C VAL A 64 38.43 7.84 4.32
N PRO A 65 38.35 8.84 5.23
CA PRO A 65 39.38 9.85 5.34
C PRO A 65 40.76 9.21 5.43
N GLN A 66 41.73 9.76 4.70
CA GLN A 66 43.09 9.24 4.72
C GLN A 66 43.74 9.53 6.08
N ARG A 67 44.76 8.74 6.44
CA ARG A 67 45.55 9.00 7.66
C ARG A 67 46.22 10.39 7.67
N THR A 68 46.41 10.98 6.49
CA THR A 68 46.95 12.32 6.27
C THR A 68 45.89 13.42 6.40
N ASP A 69 44.60 13.08 6.38
CA ASP A 69 43.52 14.04 6.53
C ASP A 69 43.43 14.46 8.00
N HIS A 70 43.84 15.69 8.28
CA HIS A 70 43.70 16.29 9.60
C HIS A 70 42.30 16.90 9.68
N PRO A 71 41.42 16.43 10.58
CA PRO A 71 40.12 17.06 10.75
C PRO A 71 40.32 18.52 11.18
N VAL A 72 39.39 19.39 10.80
CA VAL A 72 39.37 20.78 11.27
C VAL A 72 39.24 20.74 12.81
N MET A 73 40.37 20.84 13.50
CA MET A 73 40.41 20.76 14.96
C MET A 73 39.92 22.08 15.54
N GLY A 74 38.83 22.00 16.31
CA GLY A 74 38.31 23.12 17.06
C GLY A 74 37.75 24.23 16.17
N ILE A 75 36.48 24.12 15.79
CA ILE A 75 35.72 25.26 15.31
C ILE A 75 35.65 26.26 16.46
N GLN A 76 36.59 27.20 16.51
CA GLN A 76 36.65 28.24 17.53
C GLN A 76 35.60 29.29 17.18
N SER A 77 34.41 29.15 17.77
CA SER A 77 33.38 30.17 17.63
C SER A 77 33.75 31.39 18.49
N LYS A 78 33.74 32.60 17.90
CA LYS A 78 33.80 33.88 18.63
C LYS A 78 32.48 34.20 19.38
N LYS A 79 31.67 33.19 19.67
CA LYS A 79 30.34 33.36 20.26
C LYS A 79 30.49 33.60 21.76
N ASN A 80 29.93 34.71 22.25
CA ASN A 80 29.87 35.00 23.67
C ASN A 80 28.78 34.15 24.34
N PHE A 81 29.12 32.94 24.76
CA PHE A 81 28.18 32.00 25.38
C PHE A 81 27.45 32.59 26.59
N ILE A 82 28.13 33.43 27.38
CA ILE A 82 27.55 34.11 28.55
C ILE A 82 26.35 34.98 28.12
N ASN A 83 26.58 35.91 27.19
CA ASN A 83 25.55 36.83 26.73
C ASN A 83 24.44 36.09 25.98
N THR A 84 24.79 35.07 25.17
CA THR A 84 23.78 34.31 24.42
C THR A 84 22.90 33.48 25.33
N ASN A 85 23.46 32.92 26.41
CA ASN A 85 22.69 32.17 27.40
C ASN A 85 21.79 33.09 28.22
N ALA A 86 22.31 34.27 28.60
CA ALA A 86 21.51 35.29 29.30
C ALA A 86 20.32 35.76 28.44
N VAL A 87 20.57 36.12 27.17
CA VAL A 87 19.50 36.49 26.25
C VAL A 87 18.52 35.34 26.03
N ALA A 88 18.98 34.10 25.89
CA ALA A 88 18.11 32.94 25.71
C ALA A 88 17.24 32.66 26.95
N ALA A 89 17.76 32.89 28.16
CA ALA A 89 17.00 32.75 29.39
C ALA A 89 15.96 33.87 29.56
N ILE A 90 16.30 35.10 29.20
CA ILE A 90 15.41 36.27 29.28
C ILE A 90 14.28 36.18 28.23
N THR A 91 14.62 35.80 27.00
CA THR A 91 13.68 35.73 25.87
C THR A 91 12.95 34.39 25.77
N GLY A 92 13.42 33.37 26.48
CA GLY A 92 12.82 32.04 26.48
C GLY A 92 11.41 32.07 27.05
N LEU A 93 10.44 31.58 26.28
CA LEU A 93 9.07 31.42 26.77
C LEU A 93 9.09 30.42 27.95
N PRO A 94 8.47 30.75 29.10
CA PRO A 94 8.37 29.82 30.21
C PRO A 94 7.63 28.55 29.78
N LYS A 95 8.05 27.40 30.32
CA LYS A 95 7.34 26.14 30.10
C LYS A 95 5.92 26.28 30.63
N LYS A 96 4.92 25.97 29.80
CA LYS A 96 3.52 25.94 30.24
C LYS A 96 3.38 24.85 31.33
N PRO A 97 2.92 25.19 32.55
CA PRO A 97 2.76 24.19 33.60
C PRO A 97 1.70 23.18 33.20
N GLN A 98 1.90 21.92 33.58
CA GLN A 98 0.87 20.91 33.45
C GLN A 98 -0.27 21.25 34.43
N PRO A 99 -1.54 21.17 34.01
CA PRO A 99 -2.66 21.36 34.91
C PRO A 99 -2.70 20.20 35.91
N ILE A 100 -2.30 20.50 37.15
CA ILE A 100 -2.17 19.54 38.25
C ILE A 100 -2.97 20.10 39.43
N TYR A 101 -3.63 19.20 40.15
CA TYR A 101 -4.30 19.50 41.41
C TYR A 101 -3.58 18.81 42.57
N VAL A 102 -3.57 19.46 43.73
CA VAL A 102 -2.89 19.00 44.95
C VAL A 102 -3.80 19.30 46.14
N ASP A 103 -4.18 18.27 46.89
CA ASP A 103 -5.08 18.39 48.05
C ASP A 103 -4.43 19.07 49.26
N ARG A 104 -3.13 18.83 49.48
CA ARG A 104 -2.36 19.34 50.64
C ARG A 104 -1.11 20.09 50.16
N ARG A 105 -0.62 21.07 50.93
CA ARG A 105 0.60 21.86 50.57
C ARG A 105 1.83 21.00 50.23
N GLN A 106 1.97 19.82 50.83
CA GLN A 106 3.05 18.84 50.59
C GLN A 106 2.48 17.47 50.14
N GLY A 107 1.27 17.46 49.58
CA GLY A 107 0.59 16.23 49.16
C GLY A 107 0.99 15.75 47.76
N ASP A 108 0.39 14.64 47.37
CA ASP A 108 0.57 14.04 46.06
C ASP A 108 0.00 14.91 44.94
N LYS A 109 0.66 14.89 43.78
CA LYS A 109 0.30 15.68 42.60
C LYS A 109 -0.51 14.83 41.65
N HIS A 110 -1.77 15.20 41.41
CA HIS A 110 -2.65 14.51 40.46
C HIS A 110 -2.86 15.35 39.19
N VAL A 111 -2.68 14.72 38.03
CA VAL A 111 -2.88 15.39 36.73
C VAL A 111 -4.37 15.64 36.52
N LEU A 112 -4.75 16.88 36.24
CA LEU A 112 -6.16 17.27 36.15
C LEU A 112 -6.86 16.66 34.92
N GLU A 113 -6.12 16.33 33.86
CA GLU A 113 -6.68 15.73 32.65
C GLU A 113 -7.36 14.37 32.87
N THR A 114 -6.91 13.58 33.85
CA THR A 114 -7.48 12.24 34.15
C THR A 114 -8.59 12.29 35.20
N SER A 115 -8.67 13.37 35.97
CA SER A 115 -9.63 13.54 37.07
C SER A 115 -11.10 13.68 36.63
N GLY A 116 -11.37 13.81 35.32
CA GLY A 116 -12.72 14.06 34.79
C GLY A 116 -13.21 15.50 34.98
N LEU A 117 -12.50 16.34 35.73
CA LEU A 117 -12.84 17.75 35.94
C LEU A 117 -12.62 18.61 34.68
N VAL A 118 -11.71 18.21 33.80
CA VAL A 118 -11.45 18.91 32.55
C VAL A 118 -12.26 18.27 31.41
N PRO A 119 -13.12 19.04 30.71
CA PRO A 119 -13.88 18.52 29.57
C PRO A 119 -12.96 18.26 28.37
N LYS A 120 -12.35 17.06 28.34
CA LYS A 120 -11.40 16.62 27.31
C LYS A 120 -12.09 16.23 26.00
N TYR A 121 -13.19 15.46 26.11
CA TYR A 121 -13.85 14.87 24.94
C TYR A 121 -14.95 15.75 24.34
N ILE A 122 -15.51 16.69 25.12
CA ILE A 122 -16.56 17.61 24.68
C ILE A 122 -16.01 18.59 23.62
N LYS A 123 -14.79 19.09 23.81
CA LYS A 123 -14.14 20.02 22.87
C LYS A 123 -13.44 19.33 21.70
N LYS A 124 -13.67 18.03 21.49
CA LYS A 124 -13.10 17.31 20.34
C LYS A 124 -13.71 17.88 19.06
N LYS A 125 -12.89 18.11 18.03
CA LYS A 125 -13.36 18.65 16.73
C LYS A 125 -14.47 17.79 16.09
N ASP A 126 -14.38 16.47 16.30
CA ASP A 126 -15.33 15.50 15.75
C ASP A 126 -16.44 15.15 16.74
N TYR A 127 -16.62 15.93 17.82
CA TYR A 127 -17.70 15.70 18.77
C TYR A 127 -19.05 15.91 18.09
N GLY A 128 -19.95 14.93 18.22
CA GLY A 128 -21.25 14.93 17.52
C GLY A 128 -21.18 14.64 16.01
N VAL A 129 -20.00 14.43 15.42
CA VAL A 129 -19.85 14.10 14.00
C VAL A 129 -19.81 12.58 13.84
N THR A 130 -20.63 12.05 12.91
CA THR A 130 -20.63 10.63 12.57
C THR A 130 -19.28 10.22 11.98
N PRO A 131 -18.58 9.23 12.57
CA PRO A 131 -17.32 8.74 12.03
C PRO A 131 -17.41 8.23 10.58
N LYS A 132 -16.39 8.54 9.77
CA LYS A 132 -16.32 8.17 8.35
C LYS A 132 -16.44 6.67 8.08
N TYR A 133 -16.03 5.81 9.01
CA TYR A 133 -16.13 4.36 8.82
C TYR A 133 -17.59 3.88 8.91
N ILE A 134 -18.44 4.55 9.70
CA ILE A 134 -19.86 4.20 9.85
C ILE A 134 -20.59 4.53 8.54
N THR A 135 -20.31 5.70 7.95
CA THR A 135 -20.92 6.08 6.67
C THR A 135 -20.51 5.11 5.56
N ARG A 136 -19.21 4.79 5.45
CA ARG A 136 -18.70 3.78 4.49
C ARG A 136 -19.40 2.43 4.64
N ARG A 137 -19.49 1.92 5.87
CA ARG A 137 -20.16 0.65 6.15
C ARG A 137 -21.64 0.68 5.77
N SER A 138 -22.33 1.80 6.02
CA SER A 138 -23.75 1.98 5.65
C SER A 138 -23.97 2.03 4.14
N GLU A 139 -23.00 2.57 3.39
CA GLU A 139 -23.05 2.58 1.92
C GLU A 139 -22.80 1.19 1.36
N GLU A 140 -21.83 0.46 1.91
CA GLU A 140 -21.52 -0.92 1.53
C GLU A 140 -22.72 -1.84 1.75
N THR A 141 -23.37 -1.77 2.91
CA THR A 141 -24.59 -2.56 3.18
C THR A 141 -25.73 -2.20 2.24
N LYS A 142 -25.93 -0.90 1.94
CA LYS A 142 -26.94 -0.47 0.95
C LYS A 142 -26.63 -0.96 -0.47
N ARG A 143 -25.35 -0.98 -0.88
CA ARG A 143 -24.95 -1.50 -2.19
C ARG A 143 -25.20 -3.00 -2.28
N ALA A 144 -24.79 -3.77 -1.27
CA ALA A 144 -25.02 -5.20 -1.20
C ALA A 144 -26.51 -5.56 -1.23
N GLN A 145 -27.36 -4.80 -0.53
CA GLN A 145 -28.82 -4.96 -0.58
C GLN A 145 -29.37 -4.73 -1.99
N LYS A 146 -28.96 -3.65 -2.66
CA LYS A 146 -29.40 -3.35 -4.03
C LYS A 146 -28.97 -4.41 -5.04
N GLU A 147 -27.75 -4.92 -4.91
CA GLU A 147 -27.24 -6.00 -5.77
C GLU A 147 -28.04 -7.29 -5.56
N TYR A 148 -28.38 -7.62 -4.31
CA TYR A 148 -29.21 -8.76 -3.98
C TYR A 148 -30.64 -8.62 -4.55
N GLU A 149 -31.29 -7.47 -4.34
CA GLU A 149 -32.62 -7.17 -4.87
C GLU A 149 -32.63 -7.21 -6.41
N ALA A 150 -31.61 -6.66 -7.06
CA ALA A 150 -31.45 -6.72 -8.51
C ALA A 150 -31.29 -8.17 -9.00
N GLY A 151 -30.51 -8.99 -8.30
CA GLY A 151 -30.35 -10.41 -8.60
C GLY A 151 -31.67 -11.18 -8.50
N ILE A 152 -32.48 -10.90 -7.48
CA ILE A 152 -33.83 -11.47 -7.34
C ILE A 152 -34.72 -11.04 -8.50
N LEU A 153 -34.75 -9.74 -8.83
CA LEU A 153 -35.56 -9.21 -9.92
C LEU A 153 -35.18 -9.83 -11.27
N GLU A 154 -33.89 -9.96 -11.56
CA GLU A 154 -33.40 -10.62 -12.78
C GLU A 154 -33.77 -12.11 -12.82
N HIS A 155 -33.65 -12.81 -11.69
CA HIS A 155 -34.08 -14.21 -11.60
C HIS A 155 -35.59 -14.36 -11.81
N LEU A 156 -36.41 -13.48 -11.22
CA LEU A 156 -37.86 -13.46 -11.43
C LEU A 156 -38.22 -13.15 -12.89
N LYS A 157 -37.57 -12.18 -13.53
CA LYS A 157 -37.76 -11.87 -14.95
C LYS A 157 -37.41 -13.05 -15.85
N LYS A 158 -36.30 -13.75 -15.60
CA LYS A 158 -35.91 -14.95 -16.37
C LYS A 158 -36.89 -16.10 -16.22
N ARG A 159 -37.49 -16.26 -15.03
CA ARG A 159 -38.50 -17.28 -14.75
C ARG A 159 -39.90 -16.88 -15.26
N ALA A 160 -40.13 -15.61 -15.55
CA ALA A 160 -41.40 -15.14 -16.08
C ALA A 160 -41.60 -15.62 -17.52
N MET A 161 -42.81 -16.09 -17.83
CA MET A 161 -43.21 -16.45 -19.19
C MET A 161 -43.14 -15.22 -20.10
N LYS A 162 -42.81 -15.43 -21.38
CA LYS A 162 -42.79 -14.36 -22.39
C LYS A 162 -44.16 -13.68 -22.44
N ARG A 163 -44.25 -12.44 -21.95
CA ARG A 163 -45.41 -11.57 -22.15
C ARG A 163 -45.24 -10.83 -23.47
N LEU A 164 -46.25 -10.90 -24.32
CA LEU A 164 -46.34 -10.08 -25.52
C LEU A 164 -46.39 -8.60 -25.13
N SER A 165 -45.67 -7.77 -25.88
CA SER A 165 -45.81 -6.32 -25.74
C SER A 165 -47.18 -5.87 -26.23
N ASP A 166 -47.62 -4.68 -25.81
CA ASP A 166 -48.94 -4.18 -26.19
C ASP A 166 -49.04 -3.93 -27.71
N GLU A 167 -47.93 -3.60 -28.35
CA GLU A 167 -47.81 -3.49 -29.80
C GLU A 167 -47.98 -4.86 -30.49
N GLU A 168 -47.26 -5.89 -30.03
CA GLU A 168 -47.39 -7.26 -30.56
C GLU A 168 -48.80 -7.83 -30.39
N ARG A 169 -49.47 -7.50 -29.27
CA ARG A 169 -50.88 -7.87 -29.04
C ARG A 169 -51.81 -7.25 -30.07
N SER A 170 -51.63 -5.96 -30.37
CA SER A 170 -52.49 -5.25 -31.31
C SER A 170 -52.37 -5.79 -32.73
N SER A 171 -51.16 -6.17 -33.16
CA SER A 171 -50.93 -6.77 -34.49
C SER A 171 -51.52 -8.17 -34.65
N LEU A 172 -51.73 -8.92 -33.56
CA LEU A 172 -52.35 -10.24 -33.58
C LEU A 172 -53.89 -10.20 -33.61
N LEU A 173 -54.48 -9.06 -33.28
CA LEU A 173 -55.93 -8.86 -33.22
C LEU A 173 -56.52 -8.27 -34.52
N GLN A 174 -55.67 -7.91 -35.49
CA GLN A 174 -56.07 -7.56 -36.87
C GLN A 174 -56.05 -8.79 -37.76
#